data_AF-A0A0L8FPH9-F1
#
_entry.id   AF-A0A0L8FPH9-F1
#
_cell.length_a   1.000
_cell.length_b   1.000
_cell.length_c   1.000
_cell.angle_alpha   90.00
_cell.angle_beta   90.00
_cell.angle_gamma   90.00
#
_symmetry.space_group_name_H-M   'P 1'
#
loop_
_entity.id
_entity.type
_entity.pdbx_description
1 polymer ?
#
loop_
_entity_poly.entity_id
_entity_poly.type
_entity_poly.pdbx_seq_one_letter_code
_entity_poly.pdbx_strand_id
1 'polypeptide(L)'
;MTLQQLCCSFDLSLSHKRVSLRLHKKFDKWVNDWRKDHVTNDQELACMQWMTGKTEGIRPSKTTIEKIFPDCAPYYCYNKYKVEFSDHPQRPSHAD
;
A
#
# COMPACT_ATOMS: atom_id res chain seq x y z
N MET A 1 -19.97 -4.55 15.97
CA MET A 1 -18.88 -3.78 16.62
C MET A 1 -17.60 -4.57 16.40
N THR A 2 -16.68 -4.06 15.58
CA THR A 2 -15.46 -4.78 15.21
C THR A 2 -14.42 -4.67 16.33
N LEU A 3 -13.62 -5.72 16.53
CA LEU A 3 -12.56 -5.81 17.55
C LEU A 3 -11.57 -4.63 17.55
N GLN A 4 -11.51 -3.88 16.45
CA GLN A 4 -10.67 -2.70 16.27
C GLN A 4 -11.17 -1.47 17.06
N GLN A 5 -12.48 -1.36 17.34
CA GLN A 5 -13.05 -0.24 18.12
C GLN A 5 -12.80 -0.36 19.63
N LEU A 6 -12.62 -1.58 20.16
CA LEU A 6 -12.41 -1.81 21.60
C LEU A 6 -11.02 -1.41 22.10
N CYS A 7 -9.98 -1.43 21.24
CA CYS A 7 -8.62 -1.01 21.63
C CYS A 7 -8.45 0.50 21.80
N CYS A 8 -9.40 1.32 21.35
CA CYS A 8 -9.30 2.77 21.42
C CYS A 8 -9.77 3.36 22.77
N SER A 9 -10.45 2.59 23.63
CA SER A 9 -11.24 3.17 24.73
C SER A 9 -10.57 3.22 26.10
N PHE A 10 -9.44 2.54 26.37
CA PHE A 10 -8.87 2.52 27.72
C PHE A 10 -7.36 2.22 27.69
N ASP A 11 -6.53 3.20 28.08
CA ASP A 11 -5.08 3.26 28.45
C ASP A 11 -4.01 2.24 27.96
N LEU A 12 -4.36 1.20 27.20
CA LEU A 12 -3.46 0.24 26.56
C LEU A 12 -2.84 0.81 25.27
N SER A 13 -3.35 1.93 24.77
CA SER A 13 -3.06 2.49 23.45
C SER A 13 -1.70 3.18 23.34
N LEU A 14 -1.20 3.84 24.40
CA LEU A 14 0.06 4.60 24.35
C LEU A 14 1.28 3.67 24.24
N SER A 15 1.32 2.62 25.04
CA SER A 15 2.40 1.63 24.98
C SER A 15 2.38 0.89 23.63
N HIS A 16 1.20 0.48 23.18
CA HIS A 16 1.02 -0.20 21.89
C HIS A 16 1.45 0.68 20.70
N LYS A 17 1.00 1.94 20.64
CA LYS A 17 1.40 2.90 19.61
C LYS A 17 2.92 3.12 19.60
N ARG A 18 3.53 3.33 20.77
CA ARG A 18 4.97 3.56 20.89
C ARG A 18 5.79 2.35 20.42
N VAL A 19 5.40 1.14 20.84
CA VAL A 19 6.09 -0.10 20.42
C VAL A 19 5.92 -0.34 18.93
N SER A 20 4.70 -0.19 18.40
CA SER A 20 4.40 -0.35 16.97
C SER A 20 5.26 0.59 16.12
N LEU A 21 5.28 1.89 16.43
CA LEU A 21 6.08 2.88 15.70
C LEU A 21 7.59 2.58 15.78
N ARG A 22 8.09 2.15 16.95
CA ARG A 22 9.51 1.79 17.11
C ARG A 22 9.89 0.59 16.25
N LEU A 23 9.06 -0.45 16.23
CA LEU A 23 9.30 -1.64 15.42
C LEU A 23 9.17 -1.33 13.93
N HIS A 24 8.15 -0.57 13.55
CA HIS A 24 7.98 -0.10 12.17
C HIS A 24 9.19 0.70 11.70
N LYS A 25 9.73 1.62 12.52
CA LYS A 25 10.95 2.38 12.15
C LYS A 25 12.16 1.49 11.93
N LYS A 26 12.32 0.42 12.72
CA LYS A 26 13.40 -0.56 12.52
C LYS A 26 13.21 -1.34 11.22
N PHE A 27 11.98 -1.78 10.97
CA PHE A 27 11.61 -2.49 9.75
C PHE A 27 11.82 -1.61 8.51
N ASP A 28 11.31 -0.39 8.52
CA ASP A 28 11.43 0.58 7.43
C ASP A 28 12.91 0.87 7.13
N LYS A 29 13.74 1.08 8.16
CA LYS A 29 15.19 1.21 7.98
C LYS A 29 15.79 -0.01 7.27
N TRP A 30 15.51 -1.21 7.78
CA TRP A 30 16.06 -2.45 7.22
C TRP A 30 15.62 -2.66 5.76
N VAL A 31 14.34 -2.46 5.45
CA VAL A 31 13.83 -2.58 4.07
C VAL A 31 14.47 -1.55 3.14
N ASN A 32 14.59 -0.30 3.60
CA ASN A 32 15.19 0.75 2.78
C ASN A 32 16.69 0.51 2.53
N ASP A 33 17.42 0.00 3.51
CA ASP A 33 18.83 -0.38 3.34
C ASP A 33 18.94 -1.57 2.37
N TRP A 34 18.15 -2.63 2.57
CA TRP A 34 18.11 -3.77 1.64
C TRP A 34 17.73 -3.35 0.21
N ARG A 35 16.73 -2.49 0.05
CA ARG A 35 16.28 -2.04 -1.27
C ARG A 35 17.38 -1.29 -2.02
N LYS A 36 18.15 -0.44 -1.32
CA LYS A 36 19.27 0.29 -1.94
C LYS A 36 20.35 -0.64 -2.48
N ASP A 37 20.61 -1.74 -1.77
CA ASP A 37 21.68 -2.67 -2.13
C ASP A 37 21.25 -3.66 -3.23
N HIS A 38 19.95 -3.90 -3.39
CA HIS A 38 19.43 -5.01 -4.21
C HIS A 38 18.45 -4.62 -5.32
N VAL A 39 17.93 -3.39 -5.33
CA VAL A 39 16.94 -2.93 -6.32
C VAL A 39 17.49 -1.76 -7.10
N THR A 40 17.57 -1.93 -8.41
CA THR A 40 17.94 -0.86 -9.35
C THR A 40 16.79 0.13 -9.52
N ASN A 41 17.11 1.37 -9.92
CA ASN A 41 16.10 2.39 -10.21
C ASN A 41 15.09 1.93 -11.28
N ASP A 42 15.55 1.18 -12.28
CA ASP A 42 14.69 0.66 -13.35
C ASP A 42 13.70 -0.38 -12.81
N GLN A 43 14.13 -1.25 -11.89
CA GLN A 43 13.25 -2.20 -11.22
C GLN A 43 12.22 -1.50 -10.32
N GLU A 44 12.63 -0.46 -9.60
CA GLU A 44 11.71 0.35 -8.79
C GLU A 44 10.67 1.06 -9.69
N LEU A 45 11.11 1.65 -10.80
CA LEU A 45 10.23 2.30 -11.77
C LEU A 45 9.26 1.31 -12.42
N ALA A 46 9.75 0.15 -12.86
CA ALA A 46 8.92 -0.90 -13.46
C ALA A 46 7.88 -1.42 -12.45
N CYS A 47 8.26 -1.63 -11.19
CA CYS A 47 7.36 -2.00 -10.12
C CYS A 47 6.28 -0.94 -9.88
N MET A 48 6.66 0.35 -9.84
CA MET A 48 5.71 1.45 -9.69
C MET A 48 4.74 1.56 -10.87
N GLN A 49 5.22 1.40 -12.10
CA GLN A 49 4.38 1.40 -13.30
C GLN A 49 3.37 0.24 -13.26
N TRP A 50 3.82 -0.95 -12.87
CA TRP A 50 2.96 -2.11 -12.70
C TRP A 50 1.88 -1.86 -11.64
N MET A 51 2.26 -1.36 -10.46
CA MET A 51 1.31 -1.02 -9.38
C MET A 51 0.30 0.06 -9.78
N THR A 52 0.67 1.00 -10.65
CA THR A 52 -0.18 2.13 -11.05
C THR A 52 -1.00 1.87 -12.31
N GLY A 53 -0.87 0.69 -12.90
CA GLY A 53 -1.64 0.31 -14.08
C GLY A 53 -1.09 0.84 -15.41
N LYS A 54 0.19 1.23 -15.46
CA LYS A 54 0.86 1.83 -16.63
C LYS A 54 1.61 0.82 -17.51
N THR A 55 1.48 -0.46 -17.22
CA THR A 55 2.10 -1.55 -18.00
C THR A 55 1.12 -2.04 -19.07
N GLU A 56 1.64 -2.62 -20.16
CA GLU A 56 0.82 -3.24 -21.19
C GLU A 56 0.16 -4.55 -20.71
N GLY A 57 -0.93 -4.98 -21.33
CA GLY A 57 -1.59 -6.25 -21.04
C GLY A 57 -2.42 -6.29 -19.75
N ILE A 58 -2.59 -5.16 -19.07
CA ILE A 58 -3.47 -5.02 -17.90
C ILE A 58 -4.66 -4.13 -18.21
N ARG A 59 -5.79 -4.35 -17.52
CA ARG A 59 -7.01 -3.57 -17.72
C ARG A 59 -6.71 -2.08 -17.54
N PRO A 60 -7.07 -1.21 -18.51
CA PRO A 60 -6.91 0.22 -18.38
C PRO A 60 -7.55 0.70 -17.07
N SER A 61 -6.73 1.32 -16.24
CA SER A 61 -7.14 1.76 -14.92
C SER A 61 -6.41 3.03 -14.54
N LYS A 62 -7.10 3.87 -13.77
CA LYS A 62 -6.53 5.04 -13.14
C LYS A 62 -6.31 4.72 -11.67
N THR A 63 -5.05 4.49 -11.30
CA THR A 63 -4.68 4.27 -9.90
C THR A 63 -4.28 5.58 -9.26
N THR A 64 -5.02 6.00 -8.23
CA THR A 64 -4.69 7.15 -7.39
C THR A 64 -4.08 6.66 -6.07
N ILE A 65 -3.05 7.34 -5.60
CA ILE A 65 -2.36 7.01 -4.35
C ILE A 65 -2.67 8.09 -3.33
N GLU A 66 -3.26 7.71 -2.20
CA GLU A 66 -3.58 8.58 -1.07
C GLU A 66 -2.67 8.23 0.12
N LYS A 67 -2.03 9.23 0.74
CA LYS A 67 -1.26 9.01 1.97
C LYS A 67 -2.19 9.11 3.19
N ILE A 68 -2.28 8.03 3.96
CA ILE A 68 -3.12 7.96 5.16
C ILE A 68 -2.24 8.12 6.40
N PHE A 69 -2.68 8.95 7.33
CA PHE A 69 -2.07 9.15 8.65
C PHE A 69 -3.09 8.69 9.72
N PRO A 70 -3.07 7.41 10.12
CA PRO A 70 -4.10 6.86 10.99
C PRO A 70 -3.86 7.24 12.46
N ASP A 71 -4.94 7.59 13.18
CA ASP A 71 -4.89 7.80 14.63
C ASP A 71 -4.95 6.48 15.42
N CYS A 72 -5.36 5.40 14.76
CA CYS A 72 -5.38 4.04 15.29
C CYS A 72 -4.32 3.16 14.61
N ALA A 73 -4.16 1.92 15.10
CA ALA A 73 -3.24 0.96 14.48
C ALA A 73 -3.54 0.85 12.97
N PRO A 74 -2.51 0.96 12.11
CA PRO A 74 -1.10 0.74 12.40
C PRO A 74 -0.27 1.96 12.89
N TYR A 75 -0.88 3.14 13.09
CA TYR A 75 -0.28 4.40 13.56
C TYR A 75 0.81 5.05 12.69
N TYR A 76 1.36 4.36 11.69
CA TYR A 76 2.32 4.91 10.73
C TYR A 76 1.66 5.32 9.42
N CYS A 77 2.30 6.23 8.68
CA CYS A 77 1.83 6.69 7.38
C CYS A 77 1.91 5.56 6.34
N TYR A 78 0.85 5.33 5.57
CA TYR A 78 0.87 4.35 4.50
C TYR A 78 0.13 4.83 3.25
N ASN A 79 0.49 4.24 2.11
CA ASN A 79 -0.17 4.50 0.84
C ASN A 79 -1.45 3.66 0.73
N LYS A 80 -2.57 4.32 0.44
CA LYS A 80 -3.83 3.70 0.06
C LYS A 80 -4.01 3.85 -1.44
N TYR A 81 -4.05 2.73 -2.14
CA TYR A 81 -4.24 2.68 -3.57
C TYR A 81 -5.72 2.59 -3.88
N LYS A 82 -6.22 3.49 -4.72
CA LYS A 82 -7.60 3.49 -5.20
C LYS A 82 -7.58 3.35 -6.70
N VAL A 83 -8.21 2.29 -7.21
CA VAL A 83 -8.24 1.97 -8.63
C VAL A 83 -9.61 2.30 -9.19
N GLU A 84 -9.62 3.11 -10.25
CA GLU A 84 -10.81 3.37 -11.06
C GLU A 84 -10.58 2.69 -12.40
N PHE A 85 -11.35 1.64 -12.68
CA PHE A 85 -11.32 1.02 -13.99
C PHE A 85 -12.21 1.81 -14.94
N SER A 86 -11.75 2.02 -16.17
CA SER A 86 -12.65 2.48 -17.21
C SER A 86 -13.60 1.34 -17.60
N ASP A 87 -14.88 1.68 -17.76
CA ASP A 87 -15.86 0.81 -18.38
C ASP A 87 -15.62 0.83 -19.90
N HIS A 88 -14.72 -0.04 -20.36
CA HIS A 88 -14.80 -0.52 -21.72
C HIS A 88 -15.02 -2.04 -21.69
N PRO A 89 -16.17 -2.52 -22.22
CA PRO A 89 -16.35 -3.93 -22.49
C PRO A 89 -15.61 -4.25 -23.78
N GLN A 90 -14.66 -5.17 -23.78
CA GLN A 90 -14.54 -6.22 -24.80
C GLN A 90 -13.66 -7.34 -24.23
N ARG A 91 -14.32 -8.38 -23.73
CA ARG A 91 -13.79 -9.73 -23.89
C ARG A 91 -13.90 -10.03 -25.39
N PRO A 92 -12.83 -10.35 -26.13
CA PRO A 92 -13.00 -10.92 -27.46
C PRO A 92 -13.81 -12.20 -27.27
N SER A 93 -15.01 -12.25 -27.84
CA SER A 93 -15.65 -13.52 -28.11
C SER A 93 -14.69 -14.29 -29.02
N HIS A 94 -14.08 -15.35 -28.51
CA HIS A 94 -13.62 -16.41 -29.40
C HIS A 94 -14.87 -16.95 -30.09
N ALA A 95 -15.12 -16.43 -31.29
CA ALA A 95 -15.87 -17.12 -32.31
C ALA A 95 -14.85 -17.89 -33.16
N ASP A 96 -15.21 -19.14 -33.43
CA ASP A 96 -14.54 -20.19 -34.20
C ASP A 96 -13.42 -20.98 -33.50
#